data_AF-A0AAV1CBQ7-F1
#
_entry.id   AF-A0AAV1CBQ7-F1
#
_cell.length_a   1.000
_cell.length_b   1.000
_cell.length_c   1.000
_cell.angle_alpha   90.00
_cell.angle_beta   90.00
_cell.angle_gamma   90.00
#
_symmetry.space_group_name_H-M   'P 1'
#
loop_
_entity.id
_entity.type
_entity.pdbx_description
1 polymer ?
#
loop_
_entity_poly.entity_id
_entity_poly.type
_entity_poly.pdbx_seq_one_letter_code
_entity_poly.pdbx_strand_id
1 'polypeptide(L)'
;MKCGWMQNGFMSVNMHLGAGRAFMRSLYQQYADWGVDFVKNDCVFGDDLNIDEIKFVSQLLNEFSRPILYSLSPGTSASPSMAKDINGLVNMYRVTGDDWDTWGDVSSHFNVARDFAAAKMIGAKGLKGTSWPDLDMLPLGWLTDPGSNDGPHRNCRLSIDEQRTQMTLWSMAKSPLMFGGDMRNLDETTFSLITNPTLLKINSFSSNNMEFPYITGAKHQEFRRYALANQVESYKVVDGLESEDRFLGMTSCRDVNANGWSAEAYDDELEKVCWKENSPSEQQAPFCLYKRKLLLESDGNMMSNKNSRCKLHLLATERREFCLGVSPNRKLASKEFRRGSFLPCRRDANQMWELSHNGTLKSHYSGLCASVNAIKANEGEVRSWIATGTQGEIYLAFFNLNPEAHTISTEISDIGKALPGGKVYSDCKTTEVWTAKDFGVVTKMISMVVPPHGCALFTLHCT
;
A
#
# COMPACT_ATOMS: atom_id res chain seq x y z
N MET A 1 11.55 7.46 22.30
CA MET A 1 11.70 7.63 20.85
C MET A 1 11.00 8.91 20.42
N LYS A 2 11.47 9.59 19.37
CA LYS A 2 10.77 10.74 18.80
C LYS A 2 9.98 10.27 17.60
N CYS A 3 8.82 10.86 17.35
CA CYS A 3 8.12 10.63 16.10
C CYS A 3 8.98 11.15 14.92
N GLY A 4 9.27 10.30 13.94
CA GLY A 4 10.29 10.58 12.91
C GLY A 4 10.05 11.86 12.11
N TRP A 5 8.77 12.17 11.85
CA TRP A 5 8.34 13.33 11.08
C TRP A 5 8.06 14.59 11.93
N MET A 6 7.99 14.49 13.26
CA MET A 6 7.72 15.61 14.16
C MET A 6 8.88 15.82 15.16
N GLN A 7 10.05 16.23 14.65
CA GLN A 7 11.29 16.27 15.44
C GLN A 7 11.28 17.25 16.63
N ASN A 8 10.45 18.30 16.54
CA ASN A 8 10.30 19.35 17.56
C ASN A 8 8.98 19.27 18.32
N GLY A 9 8.18 18.22 18.11
CA GLY A 9 6.89 18.04 18.77
C GLY A 9 7.02 17.14 19.98
N PHE A 10 6.56 15.91 19.84
CA PHE A 10 6.38 15.00 20.96
C PHE A 10 7.53 14.00 21.13
N MET A 11 7.81 13.65 22.38
CA MET A 11 8.68 12.55 22.76
C MET A 11 7.84 11.42 23.34
N SER A 12 8.16 10.18 22.99
CA SER A 12 7.47 9.01 23.55
C SER A 12 7.65 8.97 25.07
N VAL A 13 6.60 8.54 25.76
CA VAL A 13 6.60 8.42 27.22
C VAL A 13 7.11 7.02 27.58
N ASN A 14 8.06 6.92 28.51
CA ASN A 14 8.59 5.63 28.93
C ASN A 14 7.59 4.89 29.85
N MET A 15 6.91 3.88 29.32
CA MET A 15 5.90 3.09 30.04
C MET A 15 6.46 2.19 31.13
N HIS A 16 7.78 1.96 31.19
CA HIS A 16 8.38 1.18 32.28
C HIS A 16 8.46 1.97 33.59
N LEU A 17 8.47 3.31 33.51
CA LEU A 17 8.53 4.18 34.69
C LEU A 17 7.12 4.43 35.25
N GLY A 18 6.99 4.41 36.57
CA GLY A 18 5.73 4.76 37.24
C GLY A 18 5.24 6.17 36.89
N ALA A 19 6.15 7.13 36.77
CA ALA A 19 5.83 8.49 36.35
C ALA A 19 5.29 8.56 34.92
N GLY A 20 5.84 7.75 33.99
CA GLY A 20 5.36 7.71 32.60
C GLY A 20 3.94 7.15 32.51
N ARG A 21 3.66 6.06 33.25
CA ARG A 21 2.30 5.50 33.35
C ARG A 21 1.32 6.46 34.02
N ALA A 22 1.74 7.18 35.06
CA ALA A 22 0.91 8.18 35.73
C ALA A 22 0.56 9.34 34.79
N PHE A 23 1.55 9.86 34.04
CA PHE A 23 1.33 10.88 33.03
C PHE A 23 0.33 10.41 31.97
N MET A 24 0.55 9.23 31.38
CA MET A 24 -0.33 8.70 30.34
C MET A 24 -1.76 8.46 30.88
N ARG A 25 -1.91 7.93 32.10
CA ARG A 25 -3.21 7.81 32.76
C ARG A 25 -3.90 9.16 32.94
N SER A 26 -3.18 10.21 33.34
CA SER A 26 -3.76 11.54 33.51
C SER A 26 -4.36 12.10 32.20
N LEU A 27 -3.70 11.85 31.05
CA LEU A 27 -4.19 12.29 29.74
C LEU A 27 -5.49 11.56 29.36
N TYR A 28 -5.51 10.23 29.46
CA TYR A 28 -6.68 9.45 29.08
C TYR A 28 -7.85 9.63 30.05
N GLN A 29 -7.58 9.86 31.34
CA GLN A 29 -8.63 10.27 32.28
C GLN A 29 -9.21 11.63 31.89
N GLN A 30 -8.37 12.59 31.51
CA GLN A 30 -8.84 13.89 31.03
C GLN A 30 -9.74 13.76 29.79
N TYR A 31 -9.40 12.87 28.85
CA TYR A 31 -10.24 12.58 27.68
C TYR A 31 -11.58 11.97 28.07
N ALA A 32 -11.59 11.04 29.03
CA ALA A 32 -12.81 10.46 29.56
C ALA A 32 -13.69 11.52 30.25
N ASP A 33 -13.09 12.41 31.05
CA ASP A 33 -13.79 13.50 31.73
C ASP A 33 -14.39 14.52 30.75
N TRP A 34 -13.73 14.74 29.60
CA TRP A 34 -14.27 15.53 28.49
C TRP A 34 -15.37 14.82 27.71
N GLY A 35 -15.59 13.53 27.94
CA GLY A 35 -16.56 12.71 27.21
C GLY A 35 -16.11 12.34 25.79
N VAL A 36 -14.80 12.25 25.54
CA VAL A 36 -14.25 11.78 24.25
C VAL A 36 -14.68 10.34 23.98
N ASP A 37 -15.15 10.06 22.77
CA ASP A 37 -15.63 8.73 22.35
C ASP A 37 -14.65 7.97 21.45
N PHE A 38 -13.64 8.66 20.91
CA PHE A 38 -12.71 8.10 19.94
C PHE A 38 -11.34 8.77 20.08
N VAL A 39 -10.28 7.96 20.15
CA VAL A 39 -8.89 8.42 20.16
C VAL A 39 -8.12 7.72 19.04
N LYS A 40 -7.51 8.52 18.16
CA LYS A 40 -6.49 8.08 17.20
C LYS A 40 -5.12 8.41 17.76
N ASN A 41 -4.36 7.39 18.14
CA ASN A 41 -2.98 7.52 18.60
C ASN A 41 -2.03 7.32 17.42
N ASP A 42 -1.24 8.36 17.15
CA ASP A 42 -0.32 8.43 16.02
C ASP A 42 1.13 8.21 16.45
N CYS A 43 2.00 7.89 15.50
CA CYS A 43 3.40 7.54 15.75
C CYS A 43 3.58 6.34 16.71
N VAL A 44 2.71 5.33 16.62
CA VAL A 44 2.77 4.12 17.48
C VAL A 44 2.64 2.80 16.74
N PHE A 45 2.33 2.80 15.43
CA PHE A 45 2.09 1.59 14.65
C PHE A 45 2.77 1.61 13.27
N GLY A 46 3.03 0.43 12.71
CA GLY A 46 3.87 0.27 11.52
C GLY A 46 5.36 0.37 11.88
N ASP A 47 6.11 1.15 11.12
CA ASP A 47 7.54 1.42 11.39
C ASP A 47 7.78 2.03 12.79
N ASP A 48 6.78 2.69 13.38
CA ASP A 48 6.81 3.29 14.71
C ASP A 48 6.30 2.37 15.83
N LEU A 49 6.22 1.05 15.60
CA LEU A 49 5.57 0.09 16.50
C LEU A 49 6.05 0.22 17.97
N ASN A 50 5.14 0.66 18.84
CA ASN A 50 5.37 0.78 20.28
C ASN A 50 4.33 -0.03 21.07
N ILE A 51 4.59 -1.33 21.21
CA ILE A 51 3.67 -2.28 21.84
C ILE A 51 3.39 -1.93 23.31
N ASP A 52 4.38 -1.44 24.06
CA ASP A 52 4.21 -1.16 25.49
C ASP A 52 3.24 -0.01 25.73
N GLU A 53 3.31 1.04 24.91
CA GLU A 53 2.36 2.15 24.95
C GLU A 53 0.95 1.71 24.52
N ILE A 54 0.84 0.98 23.41
CA ILE A 54 -0.46 0.45 22.93
C ILE A 54 -1.12 -0.41 24.01
N LYS A 55 -0.39 -1.32 24.64
CA LYS A 55 -0.90 -2.19 25.72
C LYS A 55 -1.36 -1.37 26.92
N PHE A 56 -0.57 -0.41 27.37
CA PHE A 56 -0.91 0.40 28.53
C PHE A 56 -2.16 1.26 28.27
N VAL A 57 -2.23 1.94 27.13
CA VAL A 57 -3.41 2.72 26.73
C VAL A 57 -4.64 1.82 26.62
N SER A 58 -4.53 0.67 25.95
CA SER A 58 -5.62 -0.29 25.82
C SER A 58 -6.18 -0.73 27.17
N GLN A 59 -5.31 -1.01 28.16
CA GLN A 59 -5.71 -1.35 29.52
C GLN A 59 -6.50 -0.22 30.18
N LEU A 60 -6.03 1.03 30.09
CA LEU A 60 -6.74 2.20 30.64
C LEU A 60 -8.13 2.37 30.01
N LEU A 61 -8.22 2.29 28.69
CA LEU A 61 -9.50 2.40 27.97
C LEU A 61 -10.45 1.24 28.33
N ASN A 62 -9.92 0.09 28.71
CA ASN A 62 -10.71 -1.02 29.19
C ASN A 62 -11.30 -0.75 30.59
N GLU A 63 -10.60 -0.01 31.46
CA GLU A 63 -11.03 0.36 32.81
C GLU A 63 -12.17 1.39 32.82
N PHE A 64 -12.29 2.23 31.79
CA PHE A 64 -13.31 3.27 31.72
C PHE A 64 -14.72 2.71 31.50
N SER A 65 -15.69 3.30 32.21
CA SER A 65 -17.12 2.94 32.12
C SER A 65 -17.74 3.38 30.79
N ARG A 66 -17.38 4.57 30.30
CA ARG A 66 -17.73 5.03 28.95
C ARG A 66 -16.69 4.47 27.96
N PRO A 67 -17.12 3.71 26.93
CA PRO A 67 -16.19 3.23 25.91
C PRO A 67 -15.57 4.38 25.12
N ILE A 68 -14.26 4.34 24.95
CA ILE A 68 -13.52 5.20 24.03
C ILE A 68 -12.88 4.27 22.99
N LEU A 69 -13.23 4.44 21.71
CA LEU A 69 -12.68 3.63 20.63
C LEU A 69 -11.21 3.97 20.42
N TYR A 70 -10.39 2.94 20.22
CA TYR A 70 -8.95 3.08 20.08
C TYR A 70 -8.48 2.79 18.65
N SER A 71 -7.94 3.82 17.97
CA SER A 71 -7.38 3.78 16.62
C SER A 71 -5.87 3.99 16.64
N LEU A 72 -5.12 3.23 15.83
CA LEU A 72 -3.66 3.37 15.69
C LEU A 72 -3.23 3.94 14.33
N SER A 73 -2.12 4.66 14.32
CA SER A 73 -1.50 5.33 13.15
C SER A 73 0.03 5.42 13.36
N PRO A 74 0.86 5.56 12.31
CA PRO A 74 0.51 5.70 10.89
C PRO A 74 0.39 4.39 10.13
N GLY A 75 0.93 3.25 10.56
CA GLY A 75 0.75 2.00 9.80
C GLY A 75 1.61 1.88 8.53
N THR A 76 2.60 2.75 8.34
CA THR A 76 3.64 2.58 7.31
C THR A 76 4.31 1.22 7.48
N SER A 77 4.42 0.45 6.39
CA SER A 77 5.00 -0.90 6.39
C SER A 77 4.27 -1.91 7.31
N ALA A 78 3.04 -1.62 7.73
CA ALA A 78 2.27 -2.54 8.56
C ALA A 78 2.03 -3.86 7.82
N SER A 79 2.23 -4.97 8.53
CA SER A 79 2.00 -6.30 8.01
C SER A 79 0.93 -7.04 8.81
N PRO A 80 0.30 -8.08 8.25
CA PRO A 80 -0.62 -8.91 9.00
C PRO A 80 0.01 -9.57 10.25
N SER A 81 1.33 -9.78 10.28
CA SER A 81 2.01 -10.30 11.48
C SER A 81 2.05 -9.26 12.59
N MET A 82 2.41 -8.00 12.28
CA MET A 82 2.40 -6.92 13.27
C MET A 82 0.98 -6.68 13.81
N ALA A 83 -0.01 -6.73 12.93
CA ALA A 83 -1.40 -6.54 13.32
C ALA A 83 -1.92 -7.63 14.28
N LYS A 84 -1.47 -8.89 14.13
CA LYS A 84 -1.82 -9.97 15.07
C LYS A 84 -1.32 -9.70 16.50
N ASP A 85 -0.23 -8.94 16.66
CA ASP A 85 0.30 -8.62 17.98
C ASP A 85 -0.53 -7.54 18.71
N ILE A 86 -1.31 -6.74 17.97
CA ILE A 86 -2.03 -5.57 18.51
C ILE A 86 -3.54 -5.59 18.31
N ASN A 87 -4.09 -6.44 17.44
CA ASN A 87 -5.51 -6.39 17.07
C ASN A 87 -6.44 -6.55 18.28
N GLY A 88 -6.11 -7.44 19.21
CA GLY A 88 -6.85 -7.68 20.45
C GLY A 88 -6.83 -6.50 21.44
N LEU A 89 -6.01 -5.48 21.20
CA LEU A 89 -5.82 -4.32 22.07
C LEU A 89 -6.54 -3.07 21.55
N VAL A 90 -7.01 -3.07 20.30
CA VAL A 90 -7.51 -1.86 19.63
C VAL A 90 -8.78 -2.12 18.83
N ASN A 91 -9.47 -1.05 18.43
CA ASN A 91 -10.68 -1.13 17.61
C ASN A 91 -10.39 -0.94 16.12
N MET A 92 -9.33 -0.21 15.77
CA MET A 92 -8.85 -0.09 14.40
C MET A 92 -7.37 0.29 14.35
N TYR A 93 -6.71 0.01 13.25
CA TYR A 93 -5.29 0.33 13.06
C TYR A 93 -4.99 0.56 11.59
N ARG A 94 -4.30 1.65 11.26
CA ARG A 94 -3.96 1.96 9.88
C ARG A 94 -3.01 0.91 9.31
N VAL A 95 -3.22 0.48 8.06
CA VAL A 95 -2.42 -0.57 7.41
C VAL A 95 -1.52 -0.09 6.27
N THR A 96 -1.52 1.20 5.99
CA THR A 96 -0.69 1.87 4.97
C THR A 96 -0.09 3.16 5.52
N GLY A 97 0.74 3.86 4.74
CA GLY A 97 1.02 5.28 5.01
C GLY A 97 -0.23 6.17 4.83
N ASP A 98 -0.07 7.49 4.99
CA ASP A 98 -1.14 8.46 4.75
C ASP A 98 -1.72 8.32 3.33
N ASP A 99 -3.04 8.13 3.23
CA ASP A 99 -3.76 8.13 1.96
C ASP A 99 -4.07 9.57 1.51
N TRP A 100 -3.93 9.81 0.21
CA TRP A 100 -4.23 11.08 -0.43
C TRP A 100 -4.86 10.86 -1.80
N ASP A 101 -5.31 11.95 -2.40
CA ASP A 101 -6.09 11.96 -3.63
C ASP A 101 -5.22 11.77 -4.89
N THR A 102 -4.36 10.76 -4.90
CA THR A 102 -3.63 10.32 -6.09
C THR A 102 -3.90 8.86 -6.39
N TRP A 103 -3.94 8.50 -7.67
CA TRP A 103 -4.15 7.09 -8.05
C TRP A 103 -3.08 6.15 -7.48
N GLY A 104 -1.83 6.62 -7.34
CA GLY A 104 -0.76 5.84 -6.74
C GLY A 104 -1.04 5.47 -5.28
N ASP A 105 -1.63 6.39 -4.52
CA ASP A 105 -2.04 6.13 -3.14
C ASP A 105 -3.19 5.11 -3.12
N VAL A 106 -4.28 5.36 -3.85
CA VAL A 106 -5.45 4.46 -3.93
C VAL A 106 -5.07 3.04 -4.39
N SER A 107 -4.29 2.91 -5.46
CA SER A 107 -3.90 1.61 -6.02
C SER A 107 -3.00 0.79 -5.08
N SER A 108 -2.20 1.44 -4.23
CA SER A 108 -1.33 0.76 -3.27
C SER A 108 -2.09 -0.07 -2.23
N HIS A 109 -3.34 0.31 -1.93
CA HIS A 109 -4.19 -0.39 -0.94
C HIS A 109 -4.65 -1.76 -1.40
N PHE A 110 -4.70 -2.06 -2.71
CA PHE A 110 -5.24 -3.35 -3.19
C PHE A 110 -4.47 -4.56 -2.68
N ASN A 111 -3.13 -4.49 -2.68
CA ASN A 111 -2.29 -5.57 -2.16
C ASN A 111 -2.38 -5.69 -0.64
N VAL A 112 -2.38 -4.56 0.05
CA VAL A 112 -2.49 -4.52 1.52
C VAL A 112 -3.84 -5.07 1.97
N ALA A 113 -4.95 -4.59 1.38
CA ALA A 113 -6.29 -5.06 1.69
C ALA A 113 -6.44 -6.57 1.45
N ARG A 114 -5.90 -7.09 0.34
CA ARG A 114 -5.85 -8.54 0.06
C ARG A 114 -5.13 -9.28 1.17
N ASP A 115 -3.92 -8.85 1.53
CA ASP A 115 -3.08 -9.55 2.50
C ASP A 115 -3.72 -9.59 3.90
N PHE A 116 -4.36 -8.49 4.31
CA PHE A 116 -5.10 -8.42 5.56
C PHE A 116 -6.39 -9.25 5.56
N ALA A 117 -7.12 -9.29 4.44
CA ALA A 117 -8.27 -10.17 4.27
C ALA A 117 -7.86 -11.66 4.32
N ALA A 118 -6.81 -12.04 3.59
CA ALA A 118 -6.28 -13.41 3.56
C ALA A 118 -5.79 -13.85 4.94
N ALA A 119 -5.23 -12.93 5.72
CA ALA A 119 -4.82 -13.17 7.11
C ALA A 119 -5.98 -13.21 8.12
N LYS A 120 -7.23 -13.04 7.67
CA LYS A 120 -8.46 -13.00 8.51
C LYS A 120 -8.43 -11.89 9.55
N MET A 121 -7.89 -10.74 9.17
CA MET A 121 -7.80 -9.57 10.07
C MET A 121 -9.03 -8.67 10.03
N ILE A 122 -9.86 -8.75 8.98
CA ILE A 122 -11.11 -7.99 8.87
C ILE A 122 -12.07 -8.40 9.99
N GLY A 123 -12.39 -7.46 10.90
CA GLY A 123 -13.32 -7.70 12.00
C GLY A 123 -12.83 -8.74 13.02
N ALA A 124 -11.51 -8.90 13.16
CA ALA A 124 -10.93 -9.80 14.16
C ALA A 124 -11.30 -9.36 15.59
N LYS A 125 -11.08 -10.21 16.60
CA LYS A 125 -11.32 -9.84 17.99
C LYS A 125 -10.47 -8.63 18.38
N GLY A 126 -11.10 -7.60 18.95
CA GLY A 126 -10.47 -6.36 19.37
C GLY A 126 -10.87 -5.91 20.77
N LEU A 127 -10.49 -4.68 21.12
CA LEU A 127 -10.80 -4.08 22.41
C LEU A 127 -12.32 -3.93 22.59
N LYS A 128 -12.90 -4.61 23.59
CA LYS A 128 -14.35 -4.60 23.89
C LYS A 128 -15.24 -4.92 22.67
N GLY A 129 -14.73 -5.65 21.67
CA GLY A 129 -15.48 -5.94 20.44
C GLY A 129 -14.61 -6.47 19.31
N THR A 130 -14.66 -5.80 18.16
CA THR A 130 -13.88 -6.14 16.96
C THR A 130 -12.80 -5.10 16.67
N SER A 131 -11.82 -5.52 15.88
CA SER A 131 -10.70 -4.72 15.38
C SER A 131 -10.74 -4.70 13.85
N TRP A 132 -10.51 -3.52 13.26
CA TRP A 132 -10.64 -3.31 11.82
C TRP A 132 -9.34 -2.78 11.20
N PRO A 133 -8.82 -3.41 10.13
CA PRO A 133 -7.79 -2.81 9.29
C PRO A 133 -8.30 -1.48 8.71
N ASP A 134 -7.56 -0.40 8.92
CA ASP A 134 -7.89 0.94 8.46
C ASP A 134 -7.06 1.31 7.23
N LEU A 135 -7.72 1.47 6.07
CA LEU A 135 -7.14 1.94 4.82
C LEU A 135 -6.97 3.47 4.79
N ASP A 136 -7.13 4.14 5.93
CA ASP A 136 -7.09 5.58 6.11
C ASP A 136 -8.35 6.32 5.64
N MET A 137 -8.37 7.62 5.95
CA MET A 137 -9.44 8.56 5.64
C MET A 137 -9.66 8.70 4.13
N LEU A 138 -10.89 9.06 3.74
CA LEU A 138 -11.29 9.28 2.37
C LEU A 138 -10.98 10.72 1.95
N PRO A 139 -10.00 10.97 1.05
CA PRO A 139 -9.62 12.30 0.61
C PRO A 139 -10.56 12.77 -0.52
N LEU A 140 -11.83 12.99 -0.19
CA LEU A 140 -12.91 13.33 -1.11
C LEU A 140 -13.45 14.75 -0.86
N GLY A 141 -14.10 15.35 -1.86
CA GLY A 141 -14.69 16.69 -1.74
C GLY A 141 -13.65 17.82 -1.66
N TRP A 142 -13.86 18.77 -0.75
CA TRP A 142 -13.03 19.97 -0.58
C TRP A 142 -11.90 19.75 0.43
N LEU A 143 -10.64 19.91 0.00
CA LEU A 143 -9.42 19.48 0.68
C LEU A 143 -8.34 20.57 0.67
N THR A 144 -7.21 20.31 1.35
CA THR A 144 -5.95 21.04 1.22
C THR A 144 -4.84 20.15 0.64
N ASP A 145 -3.71 20.75 0.27
CA ASP A 145 -2.52 19.97 -0.08
C ASP A 145 -1.92 19.22 1.13
N PRO A 146 -1.31 18.04 0.92
CA PRO A 146 -0.66 17.29 1.98
C PRO A 146 0.35 18.13 2.76
N GLY A 147 0.22 18.16 4.09
CA GLY A 147 1.11 18.92 4.96
C GLY A 147 0.82 20.43 5.00
N SER A 148 -0.29 20.89 4.41
CA SER A 148 -0.77 22.25 4.61
C SER A 148 -1.86 22.32 5.69
N ASN A 149 -1.75 23.34 6.55
CA ASN A 149 -2.69 23.58 7.64
C ASN A 149 -3.90 24.43 7.24
N ASP A 150 -3.76 25.30 6.22
CA ASP A 150 -4.75 26.35 5.92
C ASP A 150 -4.99 26.58 4.41
N GLY A 151 -4.26 25.87 3.53
CA GLY A 151 -4.43 25.99 2.09
C GLY A 151 -3.16 25.83 1.25
N PRO A 152 -3.24 25.79 -0.09
CA PRO A 152 -4.41 26.13 -0.90
C PRO A 152 -5.53 25.11 -0.73
N HIS A 153 -6.77 25.60 -0.67
CA HIS A 153 -7.93 24.75 -0.75
C HIS A 153 -8.22 24.34 -2.20
N ARG A 154 -8.67 23.11 -2.40
CA ARG A 154 -8.91 22.54 -3.72
C ARG A 154 -9.90 21.39 -3.64
N ASN A 155 -10.49 21.05 -4.77
CA ASN A 155 -11.21 19.79 -4.91
C ASN A 155 -10.24 18.59 -4.87
N CYS A 156 -10.80 17.43 -4.54
CA CYS A 156 -10.19 16.11 -4.78
C CYS A 156 -9.71 15.99 -6.23
N ARG A 157 -8.49 15.47 -6.41
CA ARG A 157 -7.85 15.24 -7.72
C ARG A 157 -8.16 13.88 -8.32
N LEU A 158 -8.79 12.98 -7.56
CA LEU A 158 -9.29 11.72 -8.08
C LEU A 158 -10.46 11.99 -9.04
N SER A 159 -10.43 11.35 -10.19
CA SER A 159 -11.58 11.27 -11.09
C SER A 159 -12.75 10.55 -10.40
N ILE A 160 -13.98 10.73 -10.91
CA ILE A 160 -15.15 10.06 -10.33
C ILE A 160 -15.03 8.53 -10.33
N ASP A 161 -14.38 7.95 -11.34
CA ASP A 161 -14.16 6.51 -11.42
C ASP A 161 -13.15 6.03 -10.37
N GLU A 162 -12.09 6.81 -10.11
CA GLU A 162 -11.13 6.53 -9.03
C GLU A 162 -11.78 6.68 -7.65
N GLN A 163 -12.65 7.68 -7.45
CA GLN A 163 -13.39 7.87 -6.20
C GLN A 163 -14.37 6.70 -5.94
N ARG A 164 -15.07 6.23 -6.99
CA ARG A 164 -15.92 5.03 -6.92
C ARG A 164 -15.10 3.78 -6.61
N THR A 165 -13.94 3.64 -7.24
CA THR A 165 -12.99 2.54 -6.98
C THR A 165 -12.55 2.53 -5.52
N GLN A 166 -12.13 3.67 -4.98
CA GLN A 166 -11.72 3.81 -3.58
C GLN A 166 -12.86 3.41 -2.63
N MET A 167 -14.04 4.02 -2.79
CA MET A 167 -15.19 3.73 -1.94
C MET A 167 -15.67 2.27 -2.03
N THR A 168 -15.59 1.67 -3.22
CA THR A 168 -15.93 0.26 -3.41
C THR A 168 -14.91 -0.64 -2.70
N LEU A 169 -13.60 -0.38 -2.84
CA LEU A 169 -12.57 -1.16 -2.15
C LEU A 169 -12.68 -1.00 -0.63
N TRP A 170 -12.83 0.21 -0.10
CA TRP A 170 -12.97 0.45 1.35
C TRP A 170 -14.20 -0.27 1.92
N SER A 171 -15.30 -0.27 1.17
CA SER A 171 -16.51 -0.99 1.56
C SER A 171 -16.29 -2.50 1.55
N MET A 172 -15.70 -3.04 0.48
CA MET A 172 -15.41 -4.46 0.33
C MET A 172 -14.36 -4.93 1.35
N ALA A 173 -13.37 -4.13 1.71
CA ALA A 173 -12.38 -4.44 2.75
C ALA A 173 -12.89 -4.20 4.17
N LYS A 174 -14.11 -3.64 4.32
CA LYS A 174 -14.70 -3.20 5.60
C LYS A 174 -13.79 -2.25 6.38
N SER A 175 -13.07 -1.37 5.68
CA SER A 175 -12.29 -0.30 6.31
C SER A 175 -13.23 0.68 7.03
N PRO A 176 -12.82 1.29 8.15
CA PRO A 176 -13.49 2.48 8.68
C PRO A 176 -13.65 3.54 7.58
N LEU A 177 -14.80 4.21 7.56
CA LEU A 177 -15.12 5.27 6.59
C LEU A 177 -15.07 6.63 7.29
N MET A 178 -13.90 7.27 7.26
CA MET A 178 -13.69 8.61 7.83
C MET A 178 -13.54 9.62 6.69
N PHE A 179 -14.51 10.53 6.51
CA PHE A 179 -14.46 11.55 5.46
C PHE A 179 -13.44 12.64 5.80
N GLY A 180 -12.48 12.88 4.90
CA GLY A 180 -11.40 13.86 5.09
C GLY A 180 -11.69 15.26 4.56
N GLY A 181 -12.75 15.44 3.77
CA GLY A 181 -13.11 16.73 3.19
C GLY A 181 -13.92 17.65 4.11
N ASP A 182 -14.02 18.91 3.72
CA ASP A 182 -14.91 19.87 4.36
C ASP A 182 -16.38 19.63 3.95
N MET A 183 -17.14 19.05 4.87
CA MET A 183 -18.57 18.76 4.69
C MET A 183 -19.45 19.99 4.39
N ARG A 184 -18.99 21.21 4.70
CA ARG A 184 -19.73 22.45 4.39
C ARG A 184 -19.72 22.79 2.90
N ASN A 185 -18.77 22.21 2.16
CA ASN A 185 -18.56 22.42 0.73
C ASN A 185 -18.84 21.12 -0.06
N LEU A 186 -19.72 20.26 0.45
CA LEU A 186 -20.02 18.96 -0.14
C LEU A 186 -20.92 19.10 -1.38
N ASP A 187 -20.44 18.63 -2.52
CA ASP A 187 -21.24 18.57 -3.75
C ASP A 187 -22.11 17.30 -3.82
N GLU A 188 -23.14 17.30 -4.69
CA GLU A 188 -24.09 16.20 -4.83
C GLU A 188 -23.44 14.88 -5.30
N THR A 189 -22.36 14.94 -6.07
CA THR A 189 -21.66 13.76 -6.56
C THR A 189 -20.94 13.07 -5.41
N THR A 190 -20.18 13.83 -4.63
CA THR A 190 -19.49 13.34 -3.43
C THR A 190 -20.50 12.87 -2.38
N PHE A 191 -21.60 13.60 -2.16
CA PHE A 191 -22.66 13.17 -1.25
C PHE A 191 -23.25 11.82 -1.66
N SER A 192 -23.66 11.68 -2.93
CA SER A 192 -24.24 10.43 -3.45
C SER A 192 -23.29 9.24 -3.33
N LEU A 193 -21.99 9.50 -3.46
CA LEU A 193 -20.94 8.50 -3.30
C LEU A 193 -20.83 8.00 -1.84
N ILE A 194 -20.73 8.92 -0.87
CA ILE A 194 -20.57 8.57 0.55
C ILE A 194 -21.87 8.09 1.22
N THR A 195 -23.03 8.37 0.62
CA THR A 195 -24.33 7.89 1.10
C THR A 195 -24.90 6.73 0.28
N ASN A 196 -24.09 6.07 -0.56
CA ASN A 196 -24.57 4.93 -1.35
C ASN A 196 -25.00 3.78 -0.42
N PRO A 197 -26.30 3.41 -0.38
CA PRO A 197 -26.81 2.47 0.61
C PRO A 197 -26.24 1.05 0.43
N THR A 198 -25.92 0.65 -0.81
CA THR A 198 -25.32 -0.66 -1.09
C THR A 198 -23.91 -0.74 -0.55
N LEU A 199 -23.08 0.28 -0.78
CA LEU A 199 -21.72 0.35 -0.25
C LEU A 199 -21.70 0.35 1.29
N LEU A 200 -22.56 1.17 1.91
CA LEU A 200 -22.68 1.22 3.37
C LEU A 200 -23.16 -0.12 3.95
N LYS A 201 -24.07 -0.82 3.25
CA LYS A 201 -24.52 -2.15 3.63
C LYS A 201 -23.40 -3.19 3.52
N ILE A 202 -22.61 -3.16 2.46
CA ILE A 202 -21.41 -4.01 2.32
C ILE A 202 -20.46 -3.73 3.48
N ASN A 203 -20.06 -2.49 3.68
CA ASN A 203 -19.11 -2.09 4.72
C ASN A 203 -19.58 -2.52 6.11
N SER A 204 -20.84 -2.29 6.46
CA SER A 204 -21.38 -2.55 7.80
C SER A 204 -21.72 -4.01 8.04
N PHE A 205 -22.42 -4.66 7.10
CA PHE A 205 -23.15 -5.90 7.39
C PHE A 205 -22.69 -7.12 6.59
N SER A 206 -21.88 -6.96 5.54
CA SER A 206 -21.38 -8.12 4.79
C SER A 206 -20.34 -8.93 5.58
N SER A 207 -20.15 -10.17 5.16
CA SER A 207 -19.19 -11.15 5.69
C SER A 207 -18.45 -11.85 4.54
N ASN A 208 -17.40 -12.62 4.85
CA ASN A 208 -16.56 -13.32 3.86
C ASN A 208 -15.94 -12.40 2.80
N ASN A 209 -15.66 -11.17 3.21
CA ASN A 209 -15.01 -10.15 2.41
C ASN A 209 -13.58 -10.56 2.09
N MET A 210 -13.30 -10.80 0.81
CA MET A 210 -11.96 -11.18 0.37
C MET A 210 -11.75 -10.89 -1.11
N GLU A 211 -10.48 -10.90 -1.52
CA GLU A 211 -10.13 -10.92 -2.93
C GLU A 211 -10.66 -12.20 -3.60
N PHE A 212 -11.23 -12.03 -4.79
CA PHE A 212 -11.74 -13.09 -5.63
C PHE A 212 -10.78 -13.30 -6.81
N PRO A 213 -10.10 -14.45 -6.91
CA PRO A 213 -9.05 -14.64 -7.91
C PRO A 213 -9.56 -15.21 -9.25
N TYR A 214 -10.81 -15.68 -9.32
CA TYR A 214 -11.35 -16.38 -10.48
C TYR A 214 -11.94 -15.41 -11.51
N ILE A 215 -11.09 -14.56 -12.08
CA ILE A 215 -11.46 -13.59 -13.11
C ILE A 215 -10.55 -13.68 -14.33
N THR A 216 -11.06 -13.19 -15.45
CA THR A 216 -10.28 -12.92 -16.66
C THR A 216 -10.38 -11.43 -16.99
N GLY A 217 -9.24 -10.84 -17.39
CA GLY A 217 -9.16 -9.46 -17.86
C GLY A 217 -8.58 -9.42 -19.26
N ALA A 218 -9.19 -8.66 -20.16
CA ALA A 218 -8.65 -8.40 -21.48
C ALA A 218 -8.75 -6.91 -21.81
N LYS A 219 -7.71 -6.34 -22.43
CA LYS A 219 -7.73 -4.97 -22.94
C LYS A 219 -8.93 -4.78 -23.85
N HIS A 220 -9.65 -3.67 -23.67
CA HIS A 220 -10.78 -3.35 -24.52
C HIS A 220 -10.30 -2.77 -25.88
N GLN A 221 -9.73 -3.62 -26.74
CA GLN A 221 -9.44 -3.32 -28.14
C GLN A 221 -10.25 -4.24 -29.06
N GLU A 222 -11.05 -3.66 -29.95
CA GLU A 222 -11.83 -4.27 -31.05
C GLU A 222 -12.48 -5.65 -30.80
N PHE A 223 -13.38 -5.78 -29.81
CA PHE A 223 -14.41 -6.86 -29.81
C PHE A 223 -15.44 -6.72 -30.96
N ARG A 224 -15.13 -5.94 -32.01
CA ARG A 224 -15.95 -5.77 -33.22
C ARG A 224 -15.48 -6.59 -34.42
N ARG A 225 -14.34 -7.29 -34.38
CA ARG A 225 -13.82 -8.04 -35.55
C ARG A 225 -13.87 -9.57 -35.47
N TYR A 226 -14.18 -10.19 -34.33
CA TYR A 226 -14.06 -11.66 -34.20
C TYR A 226 -15.31 -12.42 -33.74
N ALA A 227 -16.46 -11.77 -33.58
CA ALA A 227 -17.73 -12.48 -33.29
C ALA A 227 -18.39 -13.11 -34.53
N LEU A 228 -17.68 -13.16 -35.67
CA LEU A 228 -18.12 -13.78 -36.93
C LEU A 228 -17.05 -14.75 -37.46
N ALA A 229 -16.59 -15.69 -36.65
CA ALA A 229 -15.94 -16.89 -37.14
C ALA A 229 -16.10 -18.04 -36.13
N ASN A 230 -16.62 -19.15 -36.63
CA ASN A 230 -16.91 -20.37 -35.92
C ASN A 230 -15.67 -21.06 -35.32
N GLN A 231 -15.96 -21.90 -34.31
CA GLN A 231 -15.26 -23.14 -33.91
C GLN A 231 -13.91 -23.06 -33.17
N VAL A 232 -13.97 -23.58 -31.94
CA VAL A 232 -12.96 -24.35 -31.19
C VAL A 232 -11.51 -24.24 -31.68
N GLU A 233 -10.66 -23.59 -30.89
CA GLU A 233 -9.30 -24.08 -30.58
C GLU A 233 -8.70 -23.31 -29.40
N SER A 234 -7.88 -24.00 -28.61
CA SER A 234 -7.16 -23.46 -27.45
C SER A 234 -6.19 -22.36 -27.87
N TYR A 235 -6.23 -21.19 -27.23
CA TYR A 235 -5.26 -20.12 -27.50
C TYR A 235 -4.24 -19.99 -26.37
N LYS A 236 -2.99 -20.28 -26.73
CA LYS A 236 -1.77 -19.95 -25.99
C LYS A 236 -1.59 -18.43 -25.96
N VAL A 237 -1.23 -17.94 -24.78
CA VAL A 237 -0.76 -16.57 -24.53
C VAL A 237 0.48 -16.31 -25.39
N VAL A 238 0.49 -15.18 -26.10
CA VAL A 238 1.66 -14.64 -26.78
C VAL A 238 2.12 -13.45 -25.95
N ASP A 239 3.21 -13.63 -25.19
CA ASP A 239 3.85 -12.59 -24.39
C ASP A 239 4.37 -11.47 -25.30
N GLY A 240 4.00 -10.23 -24.96
CA GLY A 240 4.36 -9.03 -25.70
C GLY A 240 5.31 -8.14 -24.89
N LEU A 241 6.61 -8.26 -25.20
CA LEU A 241 7.71 -7.31 -24.97
C LEU A 241 7.71 -6.47 -23.67
N GLU A 242 8.48 -7.00 -22.71
CA GLU A 242 8.88 -6.43 -21.43
C GLU A 242 9.57 -5.06 -21.55
N SER A 243 9.12 -4.07 -20.77
CA SER A 243 9.94 -2.92 -20.38
C SER A 243 10.15 -2.95 -18.86
N GLU A 244 11.27 -3.50 -18.41
CA GLU A 244 11.65 -3.57 -17.00
C GLU A 244 12.25 -2.24 -16.52
N ASP A 245 11.47 -1.43 -15.79
CA ASP A 245 12.05 -0.36 -14.96
C ASP A 245 12.54 -0.99 -13.64
N ARG A 246 13.86 -1.01 -13.44
CA ARG A 246 14.51 -1.57 -12.23
C ARG A 246 14.58 -0.53 -11.12
N PHE A 247 14.23 -0.92 -9.89
CA PHE A 247 14.27 -0.08 -8.70
C PHE A 247 15.23 -0.62 -7.62
N LEU A 248 15.84 0.29 -6.85
CA LEU A 248 16.76 0.00 -5.75
C LEU A 248 16.03 -0.06 -4.40
N GLY A 249 15.79 -1.27 -3.90
CA GLY A 249 15.23 -1.55 -2.58
C GLY A 249 16.30 -1.92 -1.52
N MET A 250 15.84 -2.19 -0.30
CA MET A 250 16.67 -2.71 0.79
C MET A 250 16.11 -4.04 1.28
N THR A 251 16.97 -5.03 1.46
CA THR A 251 16.60 -6.34 2.01
C THR A 251 17.71 -6.86 2.93
N SER A 252 17.47 -8.01 3.55
CA SER A 252 18.49 -8.76 4.28
C SER A 252 19.65 -9.14 3.35
N CYS A 253 20.90 -9.02 3.80
CA CYS A 253 22.07 -9.43 3.02
C CYS A 253 22.14 -10.95 2.74
N ARG A 254 21.22 -11.74 3.30
CA ARG A 254 21.07 -13.18 3.01
C ARG A 254 20.05 -13.44 1.89
N ASP A 255 19.33 -12.43 1.45
CA ASP A 255 18.37 -12.51 0.36
C ASP A 255 19.10 -12.76 -0.96
N VAL A 256 18.53 -13.60 -1.82
CA VAL A 256 19.08 -13.91 -3.14
C VAL A 256 19.15 -12.64 -4.00
N ASN A 257 18.18 -11.73 -3.85
CA ASN A 257 18.06 -10.48 -4.58
C ASN A 257 19.07 -9.40 -4.13
N ALA A 258 19.80 -9.63 -3.04
CA ALA A 258 20.86 -8.74 -2.56
C ALA A 258 22.23 -9.02 -3.22
N ASN A 259 22.36 -10.13 -3.94
CA ASN A 259 23.59 -10.54 -4.62
C ASN A 259 23.65 -9.98 -6.05
N GLY A 260 24.82 -10.07 -6.70
CA GLY A 260 25.00 -9.68 -8.11
C GLY A 260 25.69 -8.33 -8.33
N TRP A 261 26.18 -7.68 -7.26
CA TRP A 261 26.96 -6.46 -7.35
C TRP A 261 28.46 -6.75 -7.59
N SER A 262 29.06 -6.06 -8.54
CA SER A 262 30.50 -6.14 -8.83
C SER A 262 31.08 -4.77 -9.16
N ALA A 263 32.35 -4.55 -8.83
CA ALA A 263 33.08 -3.36 -9.27
C ALA A 263 33.61 -3.57 -10.69
N GLU A 264 33.37 -2.60 -11.57
CA GLU A 264 33.88 -2.56 -12.95
C GLU A 264 34.75 -1.30 -13.12
N ALA A 265 35.94 -1.45 -13.70
CA ALA A 265 36.81 -0.33 -14.05
C ALA A 265 36.36 0.26 -15.39
N TYR A 266 36.08 1.56 -15.44
CA TYR A 266 35.67 2.25 -16.66
C TYR A 266 36.59 3.44 -16.92
N ASP A 267 37.57 3.22 -17.78
CA ASP A 267 38.66 4.16 -18.10
C ASP A 267 39.50 4.54 -16.86
N ASP A 268 40.72 5.05 -17.06
CA ASP A 268 41.79 5.17 -16.03
C ASP A 268 41.45 6.04 -14.79
N GLU A 269 40.22 6.57 -14.65
CA GLU A 269 39.83 7.48 -13.58
C GLU A 269 38.48 7.23 -12.87
N LEU A 270 37.61 6.31 -13.32
CA LEU A 270 36.26 6.14 -12.76
C LEU A 270 35.88 4.67 -12.49
N GLU A 271 35.86 4.27 -11.22
CA GLU A 271 35.31 2.97 -10.79
C GLU A 271 33.77 3.01 -10.74
N LYS A 272 33.12 2.01 -11.34
CA LYS A 272 31.65 1.80 -11.28
C LYS A 272 31.33 0.59 -10.43
N VAL A 273 30.18 0.61 -9.76
CA VAL A 273 29.61 -0.56 -9.06
C VAL A 273 28.33 -0.92 -9.79
N CYS A 274 28.33 -2.09 -10.43
CA CYS A 274 27.25 -2.54 -11.28
C CYS A 274 26.57 -3.77 -10.71
N TRP A 275 25.26 -3.83 -10.84
CA TRP A 275 24.45 -4.99 -10.53
C TRP A 275 24.11 -5.75 -11.82
N LYS A 276 24.34 -7.05 -11.81
CA LYS A 276 23.95 -8.00 -12.86
C LYS A 276 23.09 -9.10 -12.25
N GLU A 277 22.00 -9.41 -12.94
CA GLU A 277 21.14 -10.52 -12.56
C GLU A 277 21.88 -11.85 -12.81
N ASN A 278 21.77 -12.79 -11.87
CA ASN A 278 22.44 -14.11 -11.97
C ASN A 278 21.72 -15.08 -12.94
N SER A 279 20.93 -14.58 -13.89
CA SER A 279 20.16 -15.38 -14.85
C SER A 279 20.92 -15.57 -16.18
N PRO A 280 20.84 -16.73 -16.86
CA PRO A 280 21.57 -17.02 -18.10
C PRO A 280 21.11 -16.24 -19.35
N SER A 281 20.19 -15.27 -19.22
CA SER A 281 19.67 -14.50 -20.36
C SER A 281 20.60 -13.34 -20.72
N GLU A 282 21.40 -13.51 -21.78
CA GLU A 282 22.49 -12.62 -22.24
C GLU A 282 22.10 -11.21 -22.77
N GLN A 283 20.93 -10.65 -22.47
CA GLN A 283 20.46 -9.45 -23.19
C GLN A 283 20.06 -8.20 -22.38
N GLN A 284 20.26 -8.16 -21.06
CA GLN A 284 19.92 -6.96 -20.28
C GLN A 284 21.16 -6.17 -19.81
N ALA A 285 21.11 -4.84 -20.01
CA ALA A 285 22.19 -3.95 -19.61
C ALA A 285 22.34 -3.92 -18.07
N PRO A 286 23.58 -3.90 -17.53
CA PRO A 286 23.82 -3.85 -16.10
C PRO A 286 23.34 -2.53 -15.48
N PHE A 287 22.80 -2.60 -14.28
CA PHE A 287 22.41 -1.40 -13.53
C PHE A 287 23.64 -0.87 -12.77
N CYS A 288 24.19 0.28 -13.17
CA CYS A 288 25.47 0.78 -12.64
C CYS A 288 25.35 2.09 -11.84
N LEU A 289 26.16 2.17 -10.78
CA LEU A 289 26.36 3.33 -9.93
C LEU A 289 27.82 3.81 -10.02
N TYR A 290 28.02 5.12 -9.90
CA TYR A 290 29.35 5.73 -10.10
C TYR A 290 30.00 6.06 -8.76
N LYS A 291 31.28 5.71 -8.57
CA LYS A 291 32.01 6.09 -7.35
C LYS A 291 32.34 7.58 -7.36
N ARG A 292 32.05 8.29 -6.27
CA ARG A 292 32.43 9.70 -6.10
C ARG A 292 33.94 9.85 -5.90
N LYS A 293 34.62 10.63 -6.75
CA LYS A 293 36.05 11.00 -6.59
C LYS A 293 36.19 11.95 -5.39
N LEU A 294 37.06 11.62 -4.43
CA LEU A 294 37.44 12.53 -3.34
C LEU A 294 38.39 13.58 -3.93
N LEU A 295 37.94 14.82 -4.08
CA LEU A 295 38.84 15.95 -4.32
C LEU A 295 39.67 16.15 -3.04
N LEU A 296 40.96 15.85 -3.15
CA LEU A 296 41.99 16.15 -2.15
C LEU A 296 42.13 17.67 -2.02
N GLU A 297 41.79 18.23 -0.85
CA GLU A 297 42.38 19.50 -0.41
C GLU A 297 43.67 19.18 0.36
N SER A 298 44.71 19.92 0.03
CA SER A 298 46.04 19.86 0.63
C SER A 298 45.98 20.33 2.09
N ASP A 299 46.37 19.45 3.03
CA ASP A 299 47.46 19.75 3.95
C ASP A 299 47.80 18.51 4.79
N GLY A 300 49.10 18.34 5.03
CA GLY A 300 49.72 17.06 5.33
C GLY A 300 49.32 16.42 6.66
N ASN A 301 49.03 15.12 6.63
CA ASN A 301 49.81 14.14 7.38
C ASN A 301 49.53 12.73 6.87
N MET A 302 50.55 12.07 6.33
CA MET A 302 50.46 10.71 5.82
C MET A 302 50.81 9.74 6.95
N MET A 303 49.80 9.29 7.70
CA MET A 303 49.87 8.02 8.44
C MET A 303 48.56 7.23 8.29
N SER A 304 48.62 6.29 7.35
CA SER A 304 47.89 5.01 7.28
C SER A 304 46.69 4.84 8.22
N ASN A 305 45.48 4.88 7.64
CA ASN A 305 44.39 4.04 8.12
C ASN A 305 43.83 3.24 6.93
N LYS A 306 44.20 1.96 6.84
CA LYS A 306 43.73 0.99 5.84
C LYS A 306 42.19 0.81 5.83
N ASN A 307 41.47 1.36 6.79
CA ASN A 307 40.01 1.22 6.96
C ASN A 307 39.14 2.16 6.10
N SER A 308 39.71 3.12 5.38
CA SER A 308 38.95 4.02 4.50
C SER A 308 38.84 3.52 3.05
N ARG A 309 39.52 2.43 2.67
CA ARG A 309 39.47 1.88 1.30
C ARG A 309 38.19 1.09 0.97
N CYS A 310 37.42 0.64 1.95
CA CYS A 310 36.19 -0.15 1.73
C CYS A 310 34.90 0.67 1.73
N LYS A 311 34.99 2.00 1.87
CA LYS A 311 33.83 2.88 2.04
C LYS A 311 33.53 3.65 0.75
N LEU A 312 32.32 3.47 0.22
CA LEU A 312 31.90 4.01 -1.07
C LEU A 312 30.76 5.02 -0.91
N HIS A 313 30.90 6.16 -1.59
CA HIS A 313 29.78 7.03 -1.94
C HIS A 313 29.43 6.78 -3.41
N LEU A 314 28.17 6.42 -3.67
CA LEU A 314 27.71 5.99 -4.98
C LEU A 314 26.73 7.00 -5.58
N LEU A 315 26.95 7.41 -6.83
CA LEU A 315 26.21 8.44 -7.56
C LEU A 315 25.28 7.81 -8.60
N ALA A 316 24.12 8.44 -8.83
CA ALA A 316 23.15 7.99 -9.83
C ALA A 316 23.62 8.17 -11.29
N THR A 317 24.39 9.23 -11.57
CA THR A 317 25.00 9.52 -12.88
C THR A 317 26.28 10.34 -12.70
N GLU A 318 27.16 10.33 -13.70
CA GLU A 318 28.45 11.06 -13.68
C GLU A 318 28.31 12.59 -13.49
N ARG A 319 27.14 13.16 -13.80
CA ARG A 319 26.89 14.62 -13.83
C ARG A 319 25.97 15.13 -12.72
N ARG A 320 25.53 14.30 -11.76
CA ARG A 320 24.51 14.68 -10.76
C ARG A 320 25.02 14.56 -9.33
N GLU A 321 24.70 15.55 -8.49
CA GLU A 321 25.08 15.65 -7.06
C GLU A 321 24.22 14.78 -6.12
N PHE A 322 23.63 13.69 -6.63
CA PHE A 322 22.74 12.82 -5.84
C PHE A 322 23.42 11.47 -5.55
N CYS A 323 23.58 11.17 -4.26
CA CYS A 323 24.21 9.98 -3.72
C CYS A 323 23.16 8.96 -3.27
N LEU A 324 23.47 7.68 -3.45
CA LEU A 324 22.68 6.59 -2.91
C LEU A 324 22.67 6.70 -1.38
N GLY A 325 21.49 6.87 -0.80
CA GLY A 325 21.30 7.07 0.63
C GLY A 325 20.17 6.23 1.17
N VAL A 326 20.33 5.80 2.41
CA VAL A 326 19.28 5.19 3.22
C VAL A 326 18.53 6.31 3.93
N SER A 327 17.28 6.58 3.52
CA SER A 327 16.47 7.61 4.17
C SER A 327 15.73 7.00 5.38
N PRO A 328 15.90 7.54 6.60
CA PRO A 328 15.08 7.16 7.73
C PRO A 328 13.73 7.92 7.79
N ASN A 329 13.52 8.96 6.96
CA ASN A 329 12.38 9.89 7.08
C ASN A 329 12.09 10.69 5.80
N ARG A 330 11.39 10.14 4.79
CA ARG A 330 10.76 11.01 3.76
C ARG A 330 9.58 10.36 3.03
N LYS A 331 8.45 11.07 3.01
CA LYS A 331 7.31 10.88 2.09
C LYS A 331 7.77 11.17 0.65
N LEU A 332 7.57 10.23 -0.27
CA LEU A 332 7.91 10.38 -1.69
C LEU A 332 6.78 11.14 -2.41
N ALA A 333 7.11 12.23 -3.08
CA ALA A 333 6.17 12.88 -4.01
C ALA A 333 6.21 12.19 -5.38
N SER A 334 5.08 12.19 -6.10
CA SER A 334 4.88 11.46 -7.38
C SER A 334 5.87 11.80 -8.52
N LYS A 335 6.62 12.90 -8.42
CA LYS A 335 7.70 13.24 -9.37
C LYS A 335 9.06 12.60 -9.03
N GLU A 336 9.25 12.11 -7.80
CA GLU A 336 10.50 11.46 -7.35
C GLU A 336 10.54 9.95 -7.64
N PHE A 337 9.45 9.38 -8.16
CA PHE A 337 9.28 7.93 -8.40
C PHE A 337 10.25 7.30 -9.40
N ARG A 338 10.99 8.08 -10.20
CA ARG A 338 11.79 7.49 -11.29
C ARG A 338 13.10 6.82 -10.87
N ARG A 339 13.64 7.08 -9.67
CA ARG A 339 14.87 6.40 -9.16
C ARG A 339 14.94 6.54 -7.63
N GLY A 340 14.22 5.72 -6.89
CA GLY A 340 14.27 5.78 -5.42
C GLY A 340 15.67 5.47 -4.88
N SER A 341 15.90 5.97 -3.67
CA SER A 341 17.13 5.86 -2.87
C SER A 341 18.24 6.89 -3.16
N PHE A 342 18.05 7.90 -4.01
CA PHE A 342 19.06 8.95 -4.23
C PHE A 342 18.71 10.27 -3.53
N LEU A 343 19.64 10.76 -2.70
CA LEU A 343 19.55 12.00 -1.91
C LEU A 343 20.65 12.97 -2.33
N PRO A 344 20.52 14.29 -2.11
CA PRO A 344 21.67 15.20 -2.25
C PRO A 344 22.88 14.68 -1.48
N CYS A 345 24.04 14.64 -2.12
CA CYS A 345 25.25 14.05 -1.55
C CYS A 345 25.73 14.79 -0.30
N ARG A 346 25.65 14.14 0.86
CA ARG A 346 26.21 14.58 2.15
C ARG A 346 27.23 13.56 2.63
N ARG A 347 28.23 13.97 3.42
CA ARG A 347 29.24 13.06 4.01
C ARG A 347 28.70 12.31 5.24
N ASP A 348 27.44 11.89 5.18
CA ASP A 348 26.72 11.29 6.31
C ASP A 348 26.74 9.76 6.24
N ALA A 349 26.69 9.09 7.40
CA ALA A 349 26.80 7.63 7.51
C ALA A 349 25.72 6.86 6.74
N ASN A 350 24.56 7.48 6.49
CA ASN A 350 23.46 6.89 5.73
C ASN A 350 23.67 6.89 4.21
N GLN A 351 24.74 7.51 3.71
CA GLN A 351 25.15 7.47 2.30
C GLN A 351 26.43 6.64 2.10
N MET A 352 26.80 5.83 3.10
CA MET A 352 28.01 5.02 3.11
C MET A 352 27.68 3.56 2.81
N TRP A 353 28.33 3.03 1.78
CA TRP A 353 28.13 1.67 1.29
C TRP A 353 29.44 0.88 1.29
N GLU A 354 29.32 -0.43 1.51
CA GLU A 354 30.42 -1.38 1.49
C GLU A 354 30.08 -2.53 0.54
N LEU A 355 30.89 -2.71 -0.51
CA LEU A 355 30.78 -3.84 -1.41
C LEU A 355 31.53 -5.04 -0.82
N SER A 356 30.81 -6.12 -0.54
CA SER A 356 31.38 -7.35 0.01
C SER A 356 31.82 -8.31 -1.10
N HIS A 357 32.81 -9.17 -0.80
CA HIS A 357 33.34 -10.16 -1.76
C HIS A 357 32.30 -11.18 -2.25
N ASN A 358 31.21 -11.37 -1.51
CA ASN A 358 30.07 -12.22 -1.88
C ASN A 358 29.11 -11.56 -2.88
N GLY A 359 29.42 -10.37 -3.39
CA GLY A 359 28.59 -9.65 -4.36
C GLY A 359 27.38 -8.92 -3.78
N THR A 360 27.40 -8.63 -2.48
CA THR A 360 26.37 -7.82 -1.80
C THR A 360 26.86 -6.40 -1.53
N LEU A 361 25.96 -5.42 -1.65
CA LEU A 361 26.24 -4.01 -1.38
C LEU A 361 25.53 -3.57 -0.09
N LYS A 362 26.28 -3.47 1.01
CA LYS A 362 25.73 -3.27 2.36
C LYS A 362 25.73 -1.80 2.77
N SER A 363 24.62 -1.32 3.35
CA SER A 363 24.55 -0.02 4.01
C SER A 363 25.22 -0.08 5.38
N HIS A 364 26.09 0.88 5.65
CA HIS A 364 26.73 0.99 6.97
C HIS A 364 25.78 1.49 8.07
N TYR A 365 24.71 2.19 7.67
CA TYR A 365 23.74 2.78 8.61
C TYR A 365 22.67 1.77 9.05
N SER A 366 22.03 1.09 8.09
CA SER A 366 20.95 0.13 8.41
C SER A 366 21.44 -1.31 8.58
N GLY A 367 22.64 -1.63 8.10
CA GLY A 367 23.13 -3.01 8.04
C GLY A 367 22.43 -3.90 7.00
N LEU A 368 21.46 -3.34 6.24
CA LEU A 368 20.76 -3.99 5.14
C LEU A 368 21.56 -3.90 3.84
N CYS A 369 21.27 -4.78 2.89
CA CYS A 369 21.90 -4.77 1.56
C CYS A 369 20.96 -4.21 0.51
N ALA A 370 21.53 -3.53 -0.49
CA ALA A 370 20.80 -3.03 -1.64
C ALA A 370 20.35 -4.20 -2.52
N SER A 371 19.04 -4.29 -2.78
CA SER A 371 18.47 -5.19 -3.78
C SER A 371 18.04 -4.38 -4.99
N VAL A 372 18.32 -4.89 -6.18
CA VAL A 372 17.73 -4.38 -7.41
C VAL A 372 16.52 -5.24 -7.69
N ASN A 373 15.34 -4.67 -7.47
CA ASN A 373 14.10 -5.33 -7.81
C ASN A 373 13.72 -4.85 -9.21
N ALA A 374 13.55 -5.75 -10.16
CA ALA A 374 12.76 -5.43 -11.33
C ALA A 374 11.35 -5.09 -10.81
N ILE A 375 10.87 -3.87 -11.07
CA ILE A 375 9.43 -3.69 -11.08
C ILE A 375 9.01 -4.48 -12.31
N LYS A 376 8.53 -5.70 -12.09
CA LYS A 376 7.47 -6.19 -12.97
C LYS A 376 6.38 -5.14 -12.79
N ALA A 377 6.34 -4.16 -13.69
CA ALA A 377 5.13 -3.41 -13.90
C ALA A 377 4.16 -4.49 -14.31
N ASN A 378 3.38 -4.99 -13.35
CA ASN A 378 2.49 -6.11 -13.61
C ASN A 378 1.62 -5.67 -14.77
N GLU A 379 1.78 -6.39 -15.88
CA GLU A 379 0.96 -6.30 -17.05
C GLU A 379 -0.51 -6.30 -16.60
N GLY A 380 -1.29 -5.30 -17.00
CA GLY A 380 -2.75 -5.44 -17.06
C GLY A 380 -3.46 -5.83 -15.74
N GLU A 381 -3.20 -5.20 -14.59
CA GLU A 381 -3.73 -5.72 -13.31
C GLU A 381 -5.22 -5.40 -13.10
N VAL A 382 -6.09 -6.33 -13.52
CA VAL A 382 -7.49 -6.35 -13.10
C VAL A 382 -7.60 -7.09 -11.77
N ARG A 383 -8.48 -6.63 -10.88
CA ARG A 383 -8.69 -7.22 -9.54
C ARG A 383 -10.17 -7.44 -9.32
N SER A 384 -10.51 -8.31 -8.37
CA SER A 384 -11.90 -8.43 -7.94
C SER A 384 -12.04 -8.81 -6.49
N TRP A 385 -13.18 -8.47 -5.90
CA TRP A 385 -13.52 -8.79 -4.52
C TRP A 385 -14.90 -9.41 -4.46
N ILE A 386 -15.09 -10.28 -3.46
CA ILE A 386 -16.38 -10.92 -3.17
C ILE A 386 -16.75 -10.74 -1.70
N ALA A 387 -18.04 -10.62 -1.42
CA ALA A 387 -18.58 -10.62 -0.06
C ALA A 387 -19.99 -11.23 -0.04
N THR A 388 -20.42 -11.72 1.12
CA THR A 388 -21.76 -12.27 1.36
C THR A 388 -22.58 -11.27 2.19
N GLY A 389 -23.74 -10.89 1.66
CA GLY A 389 -24.72 -10.07 2.36
C GLY A 389 -25.52 -10.85 3.42
N THR A 390 -26.32 -10.13 4.20
CA THR A 390 -27.06 -10.70 5.35
C THR A 390 -28.25 -11.56 4.95
N GLN A 391 -28.74 -11.45 3.72
CA GLN A 391 -29.86 -12.21 3.19
C GLN A 391 -29.41 -13.31 2.21
N GLY A 392 -28.10 -13.57 2.12
CA GLY A 392 -27.51 -14.55 1.22
C GLY A 392 -27.22 -14.01 -0.19
N GLU A 393 -27.47 -12.73 -0.45
CA GLU A 393 -26.99 -12.05 -1.66
C GLU A 393 -25.46 -12.02 -1.68
N ILE A 394 -24.88 -12.03 -2.88
CA ILE A 394 -23.44 -11.98 -3.09
C ILE A 394 -23.08 -10.64 -3.73
N TYR A 395 -22.09 -9.97 -3.16
CA TYR A 395 -21.50 -8.77 -3.75
C TYR A 395 -20.23 -9.15 -4.48
N LEU A 396 -20.12 -8.77 -5.75
CA LEU A 396 -18.95 -9.01 -6.59
C LEU A 396 -18.49 -7.68 -7.17
N ALA A 397 -17.24 -7.29 -6.91
CA ALA A 397 -16.67 -6.05 -7.43
C ALA A 397 -15.53 -6.37 -8.40
N PHE A 398 -15.54 -5.77 -9.58
CA PHE A 398 -14.43 -5.76 -10.53
C PHE A 398 -13.72 -4.42 -10.48
N PHE A 399 -12.39 -4.44 -10.55
CA PHE A 399 -11.54 -3.26 -10.53
C PHE A 399 -10.56 -3.33 -11.69
N ASN A 400 -10.48 -2.24 -12.45
CA ASN A 400 -9.48 -2.10 -13.49
C ASN A 400 -8.39 -1.14 -12.99
N LEU A 401 -7.21 -1.65 -12.65
CA LEU A 401 -6.14 -0.79 -12.17
C LEU A 401 -5.31 -0.16 -13.29
N ASN A 402 -5.68 -0.44 -14.55
CA ASN A 402 -4.94 -0.03 -15.73
C ASN A 402 -5.39 1.35 -16.24
N PRO A 403 -4.50 2.07 -16.95
CA PRO A 403 -4.84 3.34 -17.59
C PRO A 403 -5.72 3.17 -18.85
N GLU A 404 -5.99 1.92 -19.26
CA GLU A 404 -6.83 1.56 -20.40
C GLU A 404 -8.06 0.77 -19.93
N ALA A 405 -9.19 0.92 -20.61
CA ALA A 405 -10.39 0.14 -20.31
C ALA A 405 -10.14 -1.37 -20.50
N HIS A 406 -10.68 -2.17 -19.60
CA HIS A 406 -10.58 -3.63 -19.65
C HIS A 406 -11.95 -4.28 -19.56
N THR A 407 -12.18 -5.32 -20.35
CA THR A 407 -13.30 -6.23 -20.12
C THR A 407 -12.89 -7.21 -19.03
N ILE A 408 -13.60 -7.20 -17.91
CA ILE A 408 -13.39 -8.12 -16.79
C ILE A 408 -14.57 -9.10 -16.75
N SER A 409 -14.28 -10.38 -16.57
CA SER A 409 -15.32 -11.40 -16.48
C SER A 409 -15.01 -12.53 -15.50
N THR A 410 -16.07 -13.20 -15.04
CA THR A 410 -16.00 -14.43 -14.24
C THR A 410 -17.13 -15.39 -14.62
N GLU A 411 -16.92 -16.69 -14.40
CA GLU A 411 -17.98 -17.68 -14.54
C GLU A 411 -18.85 -17.76 -13.28
N ILE A 412 -20.13 -18.02 -13.47
CA ILE A 412 -21.06 -18.25 -12.34
C ILE A 412 -20.62 -19.46 -11.50
N SER A 413 -20.04 -20.47 -12.15
CA SER A 413 -19.49 -21.67 -11.53
C SER A 413 -18.34 -21.40 -10.55
N ASP A 414 -17.62 -20.28 -10.73
CA ASP A 414 -16.45 -19.89 -9.93
C ASP A 414 -16.83 -19.12 -8.67
N ILE A 415 -17.94 -18.39 -8.68
CA ILE A 415 -18.43 -17.60 -7.54
C ILE A 415 -18.54 -18.47 -6.28
N GLY A 416 -19.07 -19.68 -6.47
CA GLY A 416 -19.21 -20.70 -5.46
C GLY A 416 -17.91 -21.13 -4.76
N LYS A 417 -16.79 -21.12 -5.51
CA LYS A 417 -15.49 -21.65 -5.05
C LYS A 417 -14.87 -20.77 -3.96
N ALA A 418 -15.17 -19.47 -3.97
CA ALA A 418 -14.62 -18.52 -3.00
C ALA A 418 -15.46 -18.39 -1.72
N LEU A 419 -16.72 -18.85 -1.73
CA LEU A 419 -17.63 -18.69 -0.60
C LEU A 419 -17.64 -19.93 0.31
N PRO A 420 -17.90 -19.76 1.62
CA PRO A 420 -17.99 -20.88 2.55
C PRO A 420 -19.02 -21.92 2.09
N GLY A 421 -18.61 -23.20 2.10
CA GLY A 421 -19.44 -24.32 1.71
C GLY A 421 -19.34 -24.72 0.22
N GLY A 422 -18.61 -23.98 -0.62
CA GLY A 422 -18.28 -24.40 -1.98
C GLY A 422 -19.49 -24.67 -2.87
N LYS A 423 -20.61 -23.97 -2.64
CA LYS A 423 -21.86 -24.19 -3.38
C LYS A 423 -21.64 -23.92 -4.86
N VAL A 424 -22.03 -24.85 -5.71
CA VAL A 424 -22.05 -24.62 -7.15
C VAL A 424 -23.39 -23.98 -7.50
N TYR A 425 -23.36 -22.79 -8.10
CA TYR A 425 -24.55 -22.09 -8.56
C TYR A 425 -24.80 -22.39 -10.04
N SER A 426 -26.06 -22.58 -10.42
CA SER A 426 -26.43 -22.74 -11.84
C SER A 426 -26.64 -21.40 -12.54
N ASP A 427 -27.14 -20.43 -11.80
CA ASP A 427 -27.47 -19.11 -12.31
C ASP A 427 -27.55 -18.09 -11.18
N CYS A 428 -27.44 -16.81 -11.57
CA CYS A 428 -27.57 -15.69 -10.65
C CYS A 428 -28.37 -14.56 -11.30
N LYS A 429 -29.39 -14.07 -10.59
CA LYS A 429 -29.98 -12.77 -10.90
C LYS A 429 -28.96 -11.67 -10.58
N THR A 430 -28.60 -10.87 -11.57
CA THR A 430 -27.44 -9.97 -11.52
C THR A 430 -27.85 -8.52 -11.78
N THR A 431 -27.49 -7.61 -10.89
CA THR A 431 -27.69 -6.16 -11.07
C THR A 431 -26.40 -5.39 -10.77
N GLU A 432 -26.03 -4.45 -11.64
CA GLU A 432 -24.86 -3.59 -11.44
C GLU A 432 -25.27 -2.27 -10.76
N VAL A 433 -24.54 -1.93 -9.69
CA VAL A 433 -24.93 -0.94 -8.68
C VAL A 433 -24.72 0.49 -9.17
N TRP A 434 -23.63 0.79 -9.87
CA TRP A 434 -23.31 2.17 -10.27
C TRP A 434 -24.17 2.67 -11.42
N THR A 435 -24.50 1.80 -12.37
CA THR A 435 -25.32 2.08 -13.55
C THR A 435 -26.79 1.71 -13.37
N ALA A 436 -27.13 1.04 -12.26
CA ALA A 436 -28.45 0.45 -12.00
C ALA A 436 -28.92 -0.53 -13.10
N LYS A 437 -27.99 -1.09 -13.88
CA LYS A 437 -28.30 -1.99 -14.98
C LYS A 437 -28.65 -3.38 -14.46
N ASP A 438 -29.88 -3.83 -14.71
CA ASP A 438 -30.30 -5.22 -14.46
C ASP A 438 -29.91 -6.10 -15.65
N PHE A 439 -29.14 -7.15 -15.39
CA PHE A 439 -28.73 -8.16 -16.37
C PHE A 439 -29.67 -9.37 -16.39
N GLY A 440 -30.66 -9.42 -15.49
CA GLY A 440 -31.56 -10.55 -15.36
C GLY A 440 -30.83 -11.79 -14.84
N VAL A 441 -31.29 -12.97 -15.26
CA VAL A 441 -30.70 -14.26 -14.86
C VAL A 441 -29.52 -14.57 -15.78
N VAL A 442 -28.33 -14.65 -15.19
CA VAL A 442 -27.08 -14.99 -15.87
C VAL A 442 -26.69 -16.42 -15.50
N THR A 443 -26.48 -17.28 -16.51
CA THR A 443 -26.24 -18.73 -16.31
C THR A 443 -24.81 -19.17 -16.58
N LYS A 444 -24.00 -18.34 -17.23
CA LYS A 444 -22.63 -18.70 -17.66
C LYS A 444 -21.58 -17.79 -17.07
N MET A 445 -21.59 -16.52 -17.48
CA MET A 445 -20.53 -15.57 -17.13
C MET A 445 -21.09 -14.17 -16.91
N ILE A 446 -20.52 -13.47 -15.94
CA ILE A 446 -20.71 -12.04 -15.72
C ILE A 446 -19.52 -11.35 -16.39
N SER A 447 -19.78 -10.37 -17.26
CA SER A 447 -18.76 -9.65 -18.02
C SER A 447 -19.13 -8.18 -18.15
N MET A 448 -18.16 -7.30 -17.93
CA MET A 448 -18.34 -5.85 -18.06
C MET A 448 -17.06 -5.16 -18.50
N VAL A 449 -17.22 -4.13 -19.34
CA VAL A 449 -16.15 -3.18 -19.66
C VAL A 449 -16.03 -2.21 -18.49
N VAL A 450 -14.87 -2.20 -17.86
CA VAL A 450 -14.54 -1.33 -16.72
C VAL A 450 -13.59 -0.23 -17.21
N PRO A 451 -13.92 1.06 -17.00
CA PRO A 451 -13.10 2.17 -17.47
C PRO A 451 -11.71 2.19 -16.79
N PRO A 452 -10.75 2.97 -17.32
CA PRO A 452 -9.45 3.18 -16.65
C PRO A 452 -9.62 3.56 -15.19
N HIS A 453 -8.90 2.87 -14.30
CA HIS A 453 -8.94 3.10 -12.83
C HIS A 453 -10.34 2.96 -12.20
N GLY A 454 -11.32 2.45 -12.94
CA GLY A 454 -12.70 2.33 -12.51
C GLY A 454 -13.03 0.98 -11.88
N CYS A 455 -14.29 0.85 -11.48
CA CYS A 455 -14.84 -0.38 -10.94
C CYS A 455 -16.25 -0.65 -11.47
N ALA A 456 -16.69 -1.89 -11.32
CA ALA A 456 -18.08 -2.31 -11.45
C ALA A 456 -18.47 -3.11 -10.21
N LEU A 457 -19.65 -2.88 -9.66
CA LEU A 457 -20.12 -3.57 -8.46
C LEU A 457 -21.45 -4.25 -8.74
N PHE A 458 -21.51 -5.55 -8.52
CA PHE A 458 -22.70 -6.36 -8.76
C PHE A 458 -23.32 -6.84 -7.45
N THR A 459 -24.65 -6.87 -7.43
CA THR A 459 -25.43 -7.64 -6.44
C THR A 459 -26.01 -8.86 -7.15
N LEU A 460 -25.74 -10.04 -6.60
CA LEU A 460 -26.10 -11.33 -7.17
C LEU A 460 -27.02 -12.10 -6.22
N HIS A 461 -28.09 -12.67 -6.76
CA HIS A 461 -28.92 -13.65 -6.06
C HIS A 461 -28.85 -14.96 -6.84
N CYS A 462 -28.08 -15.91 -6.30
CA CYS A 462 -27.75 -17.16 -6.97
C CYS A 462 -28.54 -18.34 -6.39
N THR A 463 -28.89 -19.31 -7.25
CA THR A 463 -29.59 -20.54 -6.88
C THR A 463 -28.77 -21.79 -7.11
#